data_AF-A0A5C0DZE9-F1
#
_entry.id   AF-A0A5C0DZE9-F1
#
_cell.length_a   1.000
_cell.length_b   1.000
_cell.length_c   1.000
_cell.angle_alpha   90.00
_cell.angle_beta   90.00
_cell.angle_gamma   90.00
#
_symmetry.space_group_name_H-M   'P 1'
#
loop_
_entity.id
_entity.type
_entity.pdbx_description
1 polymer ?
#
loop_
_entity_poly.entity_id
_entity_poly.type
_entity_poly.pdbx_seq_one_letter_code
_entity_poly.pdbx_strand_id
1 'polypeptide(L)'
;MEWEADPTERKAAWSLSVELVTRIAVQPLETDQGLLREALTSLYNLFPVTRQVLKEAGPDVGASIDSVGGIAIAVLNNGLRPFLAKWHPLLQTWEAQRPPHLSAKEHERNWSEETKLRAELELLRKDLEKYANALAEIAGVKEKQKEVNNG
;
A
#
# COMPACT_ATOMS: atom_id res chain seq x y z
N MET A 1 30.27 -8.87 -6.14
CA MET A 1 29.17 -9.71 -6.65
C MET A 1 28.00 -8.77 -6.82
N GLU A 2 27.71 -8.38 -8.07
CA GLU A 2 26.47 -7.67 -8.39
C GLU A 2 25.31 -8.58 -8.03
N TRP A 3 24.42 -8.09 -7.18
CA TRP A 3 23.15 -8.74 -6.90
C TRP A 3 22.28 -8.59 -8.14
N GLU A 4 22.32 -9.58 -9.02
CA GLU A 4 21.42 -9.63 -10.16
C GLU A 4 20.14 -10.32 -9.71
N ALA A 5 19.10 -9.54 -9.44
CA ALA A 5 17.80 -10.05 -9.03
C ALA A 5 17.31 -11.13 -10.01
N ASP A 6 16.89 -12.28 -9.50
CA ASP A 6 16.27 -13.35 -10.26
C ASP A 6 15.16 -12.76 -11.16
N PRO A 7 15.10 -13.08 -12.46
CA PRO A 7 14.00 -12.67 -13.35
C PRO A 7 12.60 -12.84 -12.75
N THR A 8 12.39 -13.87 -11.92
CA THR A 8 11.15 -14.12 -11.18
C THR A 8 10.89 -13.06 -10.12
N GLU A 9 11.90 -12.70 -9.33
CA GLU A 9 11.82 -11.61 -8.34
C GLU A 9 11.61 -10.26 -9.01
N ARG A 10 12.30 -9.98 -10.13
CA ARG A 10 12.12 -8.74 -10.90
C ARG A 10 10.67 -8.58 -11.38
N LYS A 11 10.07 -9.66 -11.88
CA LYS A 11 8.67 -9.65 -12.35
C LYS A 11 7.69 -9.45 -11.19
N ALA A 12 7.89 -10.14 -10.07
CA ALA A 12 7.05 -9.98 -8.89
C ALA A 12 7.17 -8.56 -8.30
N ALA A 13 8.40 -8.03 -8.23
CA ALA A 13 8.67 -6.68 -7.77
C ALA A 13 8.00 -5.63 -8.65
N TRP A 14 8.07 -5.80 -9.99
CA TRP A 14 7.34 -4.96 -10.92
C TRP A 14 5.84 -4.96 -10.63
N SER A 15 5.20 -6.14 -10.57
CA SER A 15 3.76 -6.25 -10.33
C SER A 15 3.34 -5.59 -9.01
N LEU A 16 4.09 -5.83 -7.93
CA LEU A 16 3.83 -5.20 -6.63
C LEU A 16 4.05 -3.68 -6.66
N SER A 17 5.07 -3.19 -7.37
CA SER A 17 5.34 -1.76 -7.48
C SER A 17 4.20 -1.02 -8.20
N VAL A 18 3.67 -1.58 -9.29
CA VAL A 18 2.55 -1.02 -10.05
C VAL A 18 1.31 -0.91 -9.18
N GLU A 19 1.01 -1.98 -8.43
CA GLU A 19 -0.11 -2.01 -7.49
C GLU A 19 0.00 -0.93 -6.42
N LEU A 20 1.20 -0.67 -5.90
CA LEU A 20 1.40 0.37 -4.90
C LEU A 20 1.30 1.77 -5.49
N VAL A 21 1.99 2.08 -6.60
CA VAL A 21 2.07 3.46 -7.12
C VAL A 21 0.77 3.96 -7.76
N THR A 22 -0.13 3.06 -8.17
CA THR A 22 -1.39 3.40 -8.83
C THR A 22 -2.58 3.50 -7.88
N ARG A 23 -2.43 3.09 -6.61
CA ARG A 23 -3.52 3.09 -5.64
C ARG A 23 -3.70 4.44 -4.97
N ILE A 24 -4.98 4.81 -4.78
CA ILE A 24 -5.40 6.00 -4.04
C ILE A 24 -4.87 6.05 -2.59
N ALA A 25 -4.53 4.90 -1.99
CA ALA A 25 -3.94 4.86 -0.66
C ALA A 25 -2.45 5.27 -0.61
N VAL A 26 -1.80 5.40 -1.77
CA VAL A 26 -0.39 5.84 -1.92
C VAL A 26 -0.31 7.22 -2.57
N GLN A 27 -1.37 7.67 -3.25
CA GLN A 27 -1.54 9.02 -3.74
C GLN A 27 -2.08 9.93 -2.62
N PRO A 28 -1.44 11.09 -2.36
CA PRO A 28 -1.94 12.01 -1.33
C PRO A 28 -3.34 12.50 -1.73
N LEU A 29 -4.31 12.28 -0.84
CA LEU A 29 -5.56 13.01 -0.89
C LEU A 29 -5.30 14.38 -0.26
N GLU A 30 -5.73 15.44 -0.93
CA GLU A 30 -5.86 16.76 -0.28
C GLU A 30 -6.63 16.59 1.03
N THR A 31 -6.33 17.42 2.05
CA THR A 31 -6.77 17.22 3.44
C THR A 31 -8.28 16.99 3.59
N ASP A 32 -9.08 17.43 2.62
CA ASP A 32 -10.53 17.34 2.61
C ASP A 32 -11.14 16.48 1.48
N GLN A 33 -10.32 15.77 0.70
CA GLN A 33 -10.78 14.91 -0.38
C GLN A 33 -10.86 13.43 0.03
N GLY A 34 -11.74 12.70 -0.67
CA GLY A 34 -11.99 11.27 -0.47
C GLY A 34 -12.63 10.90 0.87
N LEU A 35 -13.07 9.65 0.97
CA LEU A 35 -13.54 9.04 2.22
C LEU A 35 -12.45 8.15 2.82
N LEU A 36 -12.32 8.18 4.15
CA LEU A 36 -11.42 7.30 4.89
C LEU A 36 -11.74 5.82 4.61
N ARG A 37 -13.02 5.50 4.43
CA ARG A 37 -13.49 4.17 4.05
C ARG A 37 -12.85 3.66 2.76
N GLU A 38 -12.74 4.51 1.75
CA GLU A 38 -12.17 4.16 0.44
C GLU A 38 -10.67 3.93 0.57
N ALA A 39 -9.97 4.77 1.34
CA ALA A 39 -8.56 4.60 1.63
C ALA A 39 -8.27 3.27 2.37
N LEU A 40 -9.00 2.99 3.46
CA LEU A 40 -8.86 1.73 4.20
C LEU A 40 -9.18 0.50 3.33
N THR A 41 -10.20 0.60 2.48
CA THR A 41 -10.56 -0.49 1.55
C THR A 41 -9.47 -0.73 0.52
N SER A 42 -8.87 0.34 -0.02
CA SER A 42 -7.76 0.25 -0.97
C SER A 42 -6.53 -0.43 -0.35
N LEU A 43 -6.19 -0.10 0.90
CA LEU A 43 -5.13 -0.77 1.68
C LEU A 43 -5.45 -2.25 1.95
N TYR A 44 -6.68 -2.57 2.37
CA TYR A 44 -7.10 -3.95 2.58
C TYR A 44 -6.97 -4.80 1.31
N ASN A 45 -7.28 -4.23 0.15
CA ASN A 45 -7.17 -4.90 -1.14
C ASN A 45 -5.73 -5.23 -1.56
N LEU A 46 -4.70 -4.70 -0.87
CA LEU A 46 -3.32 -5.14 -1.09
C LEU A 46 -3.10 -6.59 -0.65
N PHE A 47 -3.81 -7.09 0.37
CA PHE A 47 -3.67 -8.48 0.83
C PHE A 47 -3.98 -9.53 -0.25
N PRO A 48 -5.18 -9.52 -0.89
CA PRO A 48 -5.49 -10.49 -1.93
C PRO A 48 -4.58 -10.32 -3.16
N VAL A 49 -4.26 -9.08 -3.54
CA VAL A 49 -3.39 -8.78 -4.69
C VAL A 49 -1.98 -9.28 -4.48
N THR A 50 -1.34 -8.93 -3.36
CA THR A 50 0.01 -9.42 -3.04
C THR A 50 0.01 -10.95 -2.96
N ARG A 51 -1.00 -11.56 -2.34
CA ARG A 51 -1.09 -13.03 -2.30
C ARG A 51 -1.17 -13.65 -3.69
N GLN A 52 -1.90 -13.03 -4.61
CA GLN A 52 -2.00 -13.49 -5.99
C GLN A 52 -0.63 -13.39 -6.68
N VAL A 53 0.03 -12.23 -6.62
CA VAL A 53 1.36 -12.04 -7.21
C VAL A 53 2.37 -13.06 -6.70
N LEU A 54 2.42 -13.31 -5.39
CA LEU A 54 3.35 -14.28 -4.82
C LEU A 54 3.02 -15.73 -5.24
N LYS A 55 1.74 -16.09 -5.35
CA LYS A 55 1.33 -17.42 -5.82
C LYS A 55 1.69 -17.65 -7.28
N GLU A 56 1.52 -16.64 -8.13
CA GLU A 56 1.86 -16.71 -9.55
C GLU A 56 3.38 -16.74 -9.80
N ALA A 57 4.16 -16.08 -8.94
CA ALA A 57 5.62 -16.08 -9.01
C ALA A 57 6.26 -17.40 -8.53
N GLY A 58 5.58 -18.16 -7.67
CA GLY A 58 6.09 -19.42 -7.14
C GLY A 58 6.96 -19.26 -5.88
N PRO A 59 7.39 -20.38 -5.25
CA PRO A 59 8.02 -20.36 -3.94
C PRO A 59 9.37 -19.61 -3.87
N ASP A 60 10.10 -19.56 -4.98
CA ASP A 60 11.45 -18.96 -5.02
C ASP A 60 11.43 -17.47 -4.71
N VAL A 61 10.35 -16.75 -5.06
CA VAL A 61 10.16 -15.34 -4.68
C VAL A 61 10.09 -15.14 -3.16
N GLY A 62 9.75 -16.19 -2.41
CA GLY A 62 9.61 -16.21 -0.95
C GLY A 62 10.73 -16.99 -0.26
N ALA A 63 11.87 -17.21 -0.92
CA ALA A 63 12.94 -18.07 -0.43
C ALA A 63 13.58 -17.60 0.90
N SER A 64 13.44 -16.33 1.27
CA SER A 64 13.98 -15.79 2.53
C SER A 64 13.15 -14.62 3.06
N ILE A 65 13.47 -14.15 4.27
CA ILE A 65 12.87 -12.93 4.84
C ILE A 65 13.27 -11.67 4.06
N ASP A 66 14.44 -11.69 3.41
CA ASP A 66 15.00 -10.59 2.64
C ASP A 66 14.61 -10.64 1.14
N SER A 67 13.90 -11.69 0.71
CA SER A 67 13.39 -11.82 -0.66
C SER A 67 12.22 -10.87 -0.91
N VAL A 68 11.88 -10.63 -2.19
CA VAL A 68 10.73 -9.78 -2.54
C VAL A 68 9.45 -10.25 -1.84
N GLY A 69 9.22 -11.56 -1.80
CA GLY A 69 8.09 -12.16 -1.11
C GLY A 69 8.15 -12.03 0.41
N GLY A 70 9.33 -12.24 1.02
CA GLY A 70 9.53 -12.06 2.46
C GLY A 70 9.21 -10.64 2.92
N ILE A 71 9.73 -9.64 2.20
CA ILE A 71 9.49 -8.22 2.47
C ILE A 71 8.01 -7.88 2.24
N ALA A 72 7.40 -8.35 1.15
CA ALA A 72 5.98 -8.11 0.88
C ALA A 72 5.08 -8.63 2.01
N ILE A 73 5.36 -9.85 2.51
CA ILE A 73 4.65 -10.45 3.64
C ILE A 73 4.85 -9.63 4.93
N ALA A 74 6.08 -9.14 5.16
CA ALA A 74 6.37 -8.28 6.31
C ALA A 74 5.60 -6.96 6.25
N VAL A 75 5.53 -6.30 5.09
CA VAL A 75 4.74 -5.05 4.90
C VAL A 75 3.25 -5.30 5.19
N LEU A 76 2.69 -6.40 4.69
CA LEU A 76 1.29 -6.75 4.96
C LEU A 76 1.03 -6.99 6.45
N ASN A 77 1.89 -7.76 7.12
CA ASN A 77 1.62 -8.24 8.49
C ASN A 77 2.06 -7.25 9.58
N ASN A 78 3.14 -6.50 9.37
CA ASN A 78 3.70 -5.59 10.36
C ASN A 78 3.32 -4.13 10.11
N GLY A 79 3.01 -3.77 8.85
CA GLY A 79 2.52 -2.44 8.49
C GLY A 79 0.99 -2.39 8.39
N LEU A 80 0.44 -3.02 7.35
CA LEU A 80 -0.99 -2.85 7.02
C LEU A 80 -1.92 -3.50 8.04
N ARG A 81 -1.63 -4.73 8.49
CA ARG A 81 -2.51 -5.48 9.39
C ARG A 81 -2.79 -4.73 10.70
N PRO A 82 -1.81 -4.25 11.48
CA PRO A 82 -2.11 -3.53 12.72
C PRO A 82 -2.85 -2.21 12.47
N PHE A 83 -2.50 -1.49 11.39
CA PHE A 83 -3.19 -0.26 11.00
C PHE A 83 -4.68 -0.51 10.72
N LEU A 84 -4.98 -1.50 9.87
CA LEU A 84 -6.35 -1.86 9.50
C LEU A 84 -7.13 -2.46 10.67
N ALA A 85 -6.48 -3.28 11.51
CA ALA A 85 -7.10 -3.87 12.70
C ALA A 85 -7.54 -2.80 13.71
N LYS A 86 -6.80 -1.70 13.83
CA LYS A 86 -7.19 -0.54 14.64
C LYS A 86 -8.33 0.23 13.97
N TRP A 87 -8.16 0.62 12.71
CA TRP A 87 -8.98 1.69 12.13
C TRP A 87 -10.29 1.23 11.49
N HIS A 88 -10.36 0.01 10.92
CA HIS A 88 -11.60 -0.50 10.36
C HIS A 88 -12.77 -0.55 11.35
N PRO A 89 -12.64 -1.18 12.54
CA PRO A 89 -13.76 -1.27 13.48
C PRO A 89 -14.16 0.11 14.01
N LEU A 90 -13.20 0.98 14.31
CA LEU A 90 -13.47 2.33 14.80
C LEU A 90 -14.28 3.15 13.77
N LEU A 91 -13.86 3.12 12.51
CA LEU A 91 -14.58 3.81 11.42
C LEU A 91 -15.97 3.19 11.21
N GLN A 92 -16.08 1.85 11.22
CA GLN A 92 -17.37 1.16 11.05
C GLN A 92 -18.37 1.52 12.15
N THR A 93 -17.93 1.59 13.41
CA THR A 93 -18.77 2.00 14.54
C THR A 93 -19.26 3.44 14.38
N TRP A 94 -18.41 4.33 13.89
CA TRP A 94 -18.81 5.71 13.62
C TRP A 94 -19.80 5.82 12.46
N GLU A 95 -19.52 5.17 11.33
CA GLU A 95 -20.38 5.17 10.14
C GLU A 95 -21.79 4.64 10.44
N ALA A 96 -21.91 3.63 11.31
CA ALA A 96 -23.19 3.05 11.72
C ALA A 96 -24.11 4.04 12.47
N GLN A 97 -23.56 5.13 13.02
CA GLN A 97 -24.30 6.15 13.76
C GLN A 97 -24.74 7.32 12.88
N ARG A 98 -24.52 7.25 11.56
CA ARG A 98 -24.82 8.35 10.64
C ARG A 98 -26.33 8.69 10.61
N PRO A 99 -26.71 9.94 10.95
CA PRO A 99 -28.08 10.40 10.76
C PRO A 99 -28.48 10.40 9.27
N PRO A 100 -29.76 10.14 8.94
CA PRO A 100 -30.20 10.01 7.54
C PRO A 100 -30.07 11.31 6.73
N HIS A 101 -29.99 12.47 7.39
CA HIS A 101 -29.88 13.78 6.74
C HIS A 101 -28.43 14.22 6.47
N LEU A 102 -27.43 13.48 6.97
CA LEU A 102 -26.02 13.79 6.72
C LEU A 102 -25.46 12.89 5.63
N SER A 103 -24.68 13.47 4.72
CA SER A 103 -23.84 12.69 3.80
C SER A 103 -22.75 11.92 4.56
N ALA A 104 -22.15 10.92 3.91
CA ALA A 104 -21.03 10.19 4.49
C ALA A 104 -19.85 11.12 4.83
N LYS A 105 -19.58 12.12 3.98
CA LYS A 105 -18.47 13.05 4.17
C LYS A 105 -18.71 14.01 5.33
N GLU A 106 -19.91 14.59 5.44
CA GLU A 106 -20.27 15.47 6.57
C GLU A 106 -20.20 14.70 7.89
N HIS A 107 -20.70 13.47 7.91
CA HIS A 107 -20.62 12.62 9.10
C HIS A 107 -19.17 12.25 9.45
N GLU A 108 -18.34 11.91 8.47
CA GLU A 108 -16.91 11.65 8.67
C GLU A 108 -16.18 12.86 9.29
N ARG A 109 -16.44 14.08 8.79
CA ARG A 109 -15.83 15.31 9.33
C ARG A 109 -16.18 15.59 10.79
N ASN A 110 -17.32 15.08 11.27
CA ASN A 110 -17.74 15.22 12.66
C ASN A 110 -17.09 14.19 13.60
N TRP A 111 -16.28 13.27 13.07
CA TRP A 111 -15.64 12.24 13.87
C TRP A 111 -14.38 12.76 14.56
N SER A 112 -14.30 12.59 15.88
CA SER A 112 -13.14 13.05 16.68
C SER A 112 -11.82 12.40 16.29
N GLU A 113 -11.83 11.19 15.72
CA GLU A 113 -10.62 10.48 15.31
C GLU A 113 -10.24 10.73 13.84
N GLU A 114 -11.04 11.47 13.07
CA GLU A 114 -10.83 11.70 11.64
C GLU A 114 -9.43 12.23 11.35
N THR A 115 -9.04 13.30 12.05
CA THR A 115 -7.78 13.99 11.82
C THR A 115 -6.59 13.09 12.19
N LYS A 116 -6.76 12.27 13.24
CA LYS A 116 -5.74 11.31 13.67
C LYS A 116 -5.58 10.18 12.68
N LEU A 117 -6.67 9.63 12.15
CA LEU A 117 -6.61 8.64 11.08
C LEU A 117 -5.93 9.21 9.83
N ARG A 118 -6.26 10.44 9.41
CA ARG A 118 -5.58 11.09 8.27
C ARG A 118 -4.08 11.24 8.50
N ALA A 119 -3.67 11.65 9.69
CA ALA A 119 -2.25 11.79 10.03
C ALA A 119 -1.52 10.43 10.01
N GLU A 120 -2.09 9.38 10.62
CA GLU A 120 -1.49 8.04 10.61
C GLU A 120 -1.49 7.42 9.20
N LEU A 121 -2.52 7.68 8.40
CA LEU A 121 -2.60 7.25 7.00
C LEU A 121 -1.47 7.89 6.18
N GLU A 122 -1.18 9.18 6.37
CA GLU A 122 -0.09 9.86 5.67
C GLU A 122 1.29 9.31 6.06
N LEU A 123 1.49 8.91 7.32
CA LEU A 123 2.72 8.24 7.74
C LEU A 123 2.86 6.88 7.05
N LEU A 124 1.80 6.08 7.05
CA LEU A 124 1.78 4.78 6.37
C LEU A 124 2.02 4.94 4.86
N ARG A 125 1.41 5.95 4.24
CA ARG A 125 1.57 6.29 2.81
C ARG A 125 3.04 6.48 2.45
N LYS A 126 3.76 7.28 3.25
CA LYS A 126 5.20 7.54 3.04
C LYS A 126 6.04 6.27 3.13
N ASP A 127 5.70 5.35 4.02
CA ASP A 127 6.42 4.08 4.14
C ASP A 127 6.11 3.12 2.99
N LEU A 128 4.86 3.08 2.52
CA LEU A 128 4.49 2.34 1.31
C LEU A 128 5.13 2.91 0.04
N GLU A 129 5.31 4.22 -0.04
CA GLU A 129 6.01 4.89 -1.14
C GLU A 129 7.50 4.50 -1.19
N LYS A 130 8.18 4.45 -0.04
CA LYS A 130 9.56 3.93 0.04
C LYS A 130 9.63 2.48 -0.42
N TYR A 131 8.67 1.65 -0.01
CA TYR A 131 8.62 0.25 -0.41
C TYR A 131 8.38 0.10 -1.92
N ALA A 132 7.45 0.85 -2.51
CA ALA A 132 7.20 0.86 -3.94
C ALA A 132 8.45 1.26 -4.75
N ASN A 133 9.19 2.25 -4.25
CA ASN A 133 10.45 2.69 -4.83
C ASN A 133 11.54 1.61 -4.80
N ALA A 134 11.66 0.87 -3.69
CA ALA A 134 12.59 -0.24 -3.57
C ALA A 134 12.23 -1.39 -4.54
N LEU A 135 10.93 -1.71 -4.66
CA LEU A 135 10.46 -2.71 -5.63
C LEU A 135 10.74 -2.29 -7.08
N ALA A 136 10.57 -1.01 -7.42
CA ALA A 136 10.90 -0.49 -8.74
C ALA A 136 12.40 -0.57 -9.06
N GLU A 137 13.27 -0.44 -8.04
CA GLU A 137 14.71 -0.67 -8.18
C GLU A 137 15.02 -2.14 -8.45
N ILE A 138 14.46 -3.05 -7.66
CA ILE A 138 14.60 -4.50 -7.86
C ILE A 138 14.13 -4.91 -9.26
N ALA A 139 13.01 -4.34 -9.72
CA ALA A 139 12.46 -4.57 -11.05
C ALA A 139 13.32 -4.01 -12.21
N GLY A 140 14.38 -3.24 -11.94
CA GLY A 140 15.24 -2.62 -12.95
C GLY A 140 14.60 -1.43 -13.67
N VAL A 141 13.55 -0.82 -13.10
CA VAL A 141 12.83 0.31 -13.73
C VAL A 141 13.63 1.61 -13.61
N LYS A 142 14.40 1.80 -12.52
CA LYS A 142 15.21 3.02 -12.32
C LYS A 142 16.53 3.02 -13.10
N GLU A 143 17.08 1.86 -13.45
CA GLU A 143 18.33 1.76 -14.23
C GLU A 143 18.14 2.27 -15.66
N LYS A 144 17.02 1.95 -16.29
CA LYS A 144 16.71 2.35 -17.68
C LYS A 144 16.47 3.85 -17.86
N GLN A 145 16.05 4.58 -16.81
CA GLN A 145 15.86 6.03 -16.89
C GLN A 145 17.20 6.81 -16.91
N LYS A 146 18.30 6.22 -16.41
CA LYS A 146 19.63 6.84 -16.49
C LYS A 146 20.28 6.67 -17.86
N GLU A 147 19.97 5.61 -18.59
CA GLU A 147 20.47 5.39 -19.95
C GLU A 147 19.80 6.31 -20.98
N VAL A 148 18.49 6.58 -20.81
CA VAL A 148 17.75 7.48 -21.73
C VAL A 148 18.15 8.96 -21.58
N ASN A 149 18.66 9.36 -20.41
CA ASN A 149 19.12 10.74 -20.18
C ASN A 149 20.59 10.99 -20.56
N ASN A 150 21.30 9.96 -21.00
CA ASN A 150 22.71 10.01 -21.43
C ASN A 150 22.89 9.62 -22.91
N GLY A 151 21.80 9.54 -23.68
CA GLY A 151 21.78 9.20 -25.11
C GLY A 151 21.36 10.35 -26.00
#